data_AF-A0A6G2DM71-F1
#
_entry.id   AF-A0A6G2DM71-F1
#
_cell.length_a   1.000
_cell.length_b   1.000
_cell.length_c   1.000
_cell.angle_alpha   90.00
_cell.angle_beta   90.00
_cell.angle_gamma   90.00
#
_symmetry.space_group_name_H-M   'P 1'
#
loop_
_entity.id
_entity.type
_entity.pdbx_description
1 polymer ?
#
loop_
_entity_poly.entity_id
_entity_poly.type
_entity_poly.pdbx_seq_one_letter_code
_entity_poly.pdbx_strand_id
1 'polypeptide(L)'
;MKINKKYLAGSVAVLALSVCSYELGRHQAGQVKKESNRVSYIDGDQAGQKAENLTPDEVSKREGINAEQIVIKITDQGYVTSHGDHYHYYNGKVPYDAIISEELLMK
;
A
#
# COMPACT_ATOMS: atom_id res chain seq x y z
N MET A 1 10.45 57.95 -6.77
CA MET A 1 9.57 57.10 -5.94
C MET A 1 10.39 56.54 -4.77
N LYS A 2 10.13 56.94 -3.52
CA LYS A 2 10.85 56.41 -2.34
C LYS A 2 10.17 55.13 -1.89
N ILE A 3 10.71 53.98 -2.27
CA ILE A 3 10.17 52.68 -1.84
C ILE A 3 10.60 52.46 -0.38
N ASN A 4 9.62 52.38 0.51
CA ASN A 4 9.87 52.15 1.94
C ASN A 4 10.40 50.72 2.14
N LYS A 5 11.63 50.59 2.65
CA LYS A 5 12.35 49.32 2.82
C LYS A 5 11.57 48.25 3.60
N LYS A 6 10.67 48.67 4.50
CA LYS A 6 9.79 47.76 5.26
C LYS A 6 8.76 47.05 4.37
N TYR A 7 8.21 47.74 3.38
CA TYR A 7 7.27 47.15 2.42
C TYR A 7 7.99 46.26 1.41
N LEU A 8 9.22 46.63 1.01
CA LEU A 8 10.05 45.79 0.15
C LEU A 8 10.40 44.46 0.83
N ALA A 9 10.82 44.50 2.10
CA ALA A 9 11.12 43.29 2.88
C ALA A 9 9.86 42.42 3.09
N GLY A 10 8.71 43.05 3.38
CA GLY A 10 7.44 42.35 3.49
C GLY A 10 7.02 41.66 2.20
N SER A 11 7.14 42.33 1.05
CA SER A 11 6.81 41.75 -0.26
C SER A 11 7.71 40.56 -0.61
N VAL A 12 9.02 40.63 -0.31
CA VAL A 12 9.94 39.51 -0.56
C VAL A 12 9.60 38.30 0.32
N ALA A 13 9.24 38.51 1.59
CA ALA A 13 8.84 37.44 2.49
C ALA A 13 7.55 36.74 2.02
N VAL A 14 6.55 37.50 1.55
CA VAL A 14 5.30 36.95 1.02
C VAL A 14 5.54 36.13 -0.25
N LEU A 15 6.42 36.59 -1.14
CA LEU A 15 6.79 35.86 -2.36
C LEU A 15 7.55 34.57 -2.06
N ALA A 16 8.46 34.59 -1.08
CA ALA A 16 9.20 33.38 -0.69
C ALA A 16 8.27 32.33 -0.06
N LEU A 17 7.33 32.76 0.80
CA LEU A 17 6.37 31.86 1.42
C LEU A 17 5.38 31.29 0.39
N SER A 18 4.91 32.09 -0.58
CA SER A 18 3.99 31.59 -1.61
C SER A 18 4.64 30.54 -2.50
N VAL A 19 5.91 30.73 -2.89
CA VAL A 19 6.67 29.74 -3.67
C VAL A 19 6.89 28.47 -2.86
N CYS A 20 7.30 28.58 -1.58
CA CYS A 20 7.44 27.41 -0.71
C CYS A 20 6.12 26.65 -0.53
N SER A 21 5.00 27.35 -0.33
CA SER A 21 3.68 26.71 -0.19
C SER A 21 3.20 26.07 -1.50
N TYR A 22 3.53 26.65 -2.65
CA TYR A 22 3.16 26.09 -3.96
C TYR A 22 3.92 24.79 -4.26
N GLU A 23 5.24 24.78 -4.03
CA GLU A 23 6.06 23.57 -4.21
C GLU A 23 5.66 22.50 -3.20
N LEU A 24 5.49 22.86 -1.91
CA LEU A 24 5.04 21.92 -0.88
C LEU A 24 3.66 21.35 -1.21
N GLY A 25 2.73 22.17 -1.68
CA GLY A 25 1.41 21.74 -2.15
C GLY A 25 1.49 20.78 -3.34
N ARG A 26 2.44 21.00 -4.27
CA ARG A 26 2.68 20.07 -5.39
C ARG A 26 3.28 18.74 -4.92
N HIS A 27 4.25 18.79 -4.02
CA HIS A 27 4.85 17.59 -3.43
C HIS A 27 3.82 16.78 -2.64
N GLN A 28 2.99 17.45 -1.83
CA GLN A 28 1.94 16.79 -1.07
C GLN A 28 0.84 16.26 -1.98
N ALA A 29 0.42 16.99 -3.02
CA ALA A 29 -0.56 16.50 -4.00
C ALA A 29 -0.05 15.29 -4.81
N GLY A 30 1.26 15.18 -5.05
CA GLY A 30 1.89 13.99 -5.63
C GLY A 30 2.04 12.82 -4.64
N GLN A 31 1.99 13.10 -3.34
CA GLN A 31 2.07 12.10 -2.26
C GLN A 31 0.73 11.75 -1.62
N VAL A 32 -0.36 12.48 -1.92
CA VAL A 32 -1.72 11.97 -1.75
C VAL A 32 -1.96 10.93 -2.85
N LYS A 33 -1.21 9.82 -2.76
CA LYS A 33 -1.74 8.54 -3.16
C LYS A 33 -3.06 8.46 -2.41
N LYS A 34 -4.16 8.57 -3.16
CA LYS A 34 -5.44 8.06 -2.71
C LYS A 34 -5.19 6.57 -2.44
N GLU A 35 -4.72 6.24 -1.24
CA GLU A 35 -5.01 4.98 -0.60
C GLU A 35 -6.51 4.99 -0.31
N SER A 36 -7.29 4.96 -1.39
CA SER A 36 -8.48 4.11 -1.41
C SER A 36 -7.98 2.78 -0.87
N ASN A 37 -8.69 2.24 0.11
CA ASN A 37 -8.53 0.93 0.72
C ASN A 37 -8.40 -0.20 -0.34
N ARG A 38 -7.30 -0.16 -1.07
CA ARG A 38 -6.90 -1.03 -2.16
C ARG A 38 -5.58 -1.58 -1.67
N VAL A 39 -5.71 -2.70 -0.96
CA VAL A 39 -4.95 -3.92 -1.22
C VAL A 39 -3.94 -3.66 -2.34
N SER A 40 -2.69 -3.30 -1.99
CA SER A 40 -1.59 -3.16 -2.96
C SER A 40 -1.38 -4.50 -3.65
N TYR A 41 -1.93 -4.65 -4.85
CA TYR A 41 -1.69 -5.80 -5.69
C TYR A 41 -0.20 -5.87 -5.98
N ILE A 42 0.42 -7.01 -5.67
CA ILE A 42 1.85 -7.22 -5.91
C ILE A 42 2.06 -7.48 -7.41
N ASP A 43 2.23 -6.37 -8.13
CA ASP A 43 2.80 -6.32 -9.48
C ASP A 43 4.28 -6.67 -9.40
N GLY A 44 4.63 -7.87 -9.84
CA GLY A 44 6.02 -8.29 -9.99
C GLY A 44 6.44 -9.42 -9.08
N ASP A 45 7.12 -10.37 -9.71
CA ASP A 45 7.90 -11.49 -9.18
C ASP A 45 8.03 -11.59 -7.65
N GLN A 46 7.34 -12.60 -7.10
CA GLN A 46 7.26 -12.90 -5.66
C GLN A 46 8.46 -13.69 -5.14
N ALA A 47 9.50 -13.92 -5.96
CA ALA A 47 10.68 -14.69 -5.59
C ALA A 47 11.44 -14.16 -4.34
N GLY A 48 11.13 -12.95 -3.86
CA GLY A 48 11.72 -12.35 -2.66
C GLY A 48 10.90 -12.44 -1.36
N GLN A 49 9.62 -12.83 -1.38
CA GLN A 49 8.82 -12.93 -0.15
C GLN A 49 9.03 -14.29 0.50
N LYS A 50 9.42 -14.31 1.78
CA LYS A 50 9.58 -15.55 2.54
C LYS A 50 8.22 -16.23 2.63
N ALA A 51 8.13 -17.46 2.12
CA ALA A 51 6.96 -18.29 2.31
C ALA A 51 6.76 -18.60 3.80
N GLU A 52 5.52 -18.53 4.24
CA GLU A 52 5.12 -19.02 5.55
C GLU A 52 5.27 -20.54 5.57
N ASN A 53 5.90 -21.04 6.64
CA ASN A 53 6.08 -22.48 6.87
C ASN A 53 4.90 -23.09 7.65
N LEU A 54 3.99 -22.25 8.13
CA LEU A 54 2.83 -22.62 8.91
C LEU A 54 1.58 -22.61 8.02
N THR A 55 0.55 -23.31 8.46
CA THR A 55 -0.77 -23.23 7.82
C THR A 55 -1.38 -21.84 8.01
N PRO A 56 -2.32 -21.41 7.15
CA PRO A 56 -3.04 -20.15 7.32
C PRO A 56 -3.62 -19.95 8.73
N ASP A 57 -4.28 -20.97 9.29
CA ASP A 57 -4.84 -20.92 10.65
C ASP A 57 -3.79 -20.72 11.75
N GLU A 58 -2.62 -21.32 11.61
CA GLU A 58 -1.52 -21.16 12.56
C GLU A 58 -0.92 -19.76 12.46
N VAL A 59 -0.83 -19.19 11.26
CA VAL A 59 -0.41 -17.80 11.06
C VAL A 59 -1.40 -16.84 11.72
N SER A 60 -2.71 -17.03 11.51
CA SER A 60 -3.73 -16.20 12.15
C SER A 60 -3.69 -16.30 13.68
N LYS A 61 -3.47 -17.49 14.24
CA LYS A 61 -3.28 -17.68 15.69
C LYS A 61 -2.00 -17.04 16.21
N ARG A 62 -0.88 -17.16 15.47
CA ARG A 62 0.43 -16.57 15.82
C ARG A 62 0.35 -15.05 15.88
N GLU A 63 -0.40 -14.45 14.96
CA GLU A 63 -0.54 -13.00 14.85
C GLU A 63 -1.65 -12.46 15.75
N GLY A 64 -2.53 -13.33 16.25
CA GLY A 64 -3.67 -12.92 17.06
C GLY A 64 -4.71 -12.12 16.27
N ILE A 65 -4.69 -12.25 14.95
CA ILE A 65 -5.61 -11.57 14.03
C ILE A 65 -6.77 -12.53 13.76
N ASN A 66 -7.99 -12.06 14.03
CA ASN A 66 -9.22 -12.77 13.70
C ASN A 66 -9.80 -12.22 12.39
N ALA A 67 -9.08 -12.43 11.29
CA ALA A 67 -9.48 -12.05 9.96
C ALA A 67 -9.37 -13.25 9.02
N GLU A 68 -10.25 -13.30 8.03
CA GLU A 68 -10.20 -14.32 7.00
C GLU A 68 -8.95 -14.15 6.12
N GLN A 69 -8.42 -15.26 5.64
CA GLN A 69 -7.37 -15.27 4.64
C GLN A 69 -7.96 -15.54 3.26
N ILE A 70 -7.95 -14.52 2.40
CA ILE A 70 -8.54 -14.58 1.06
C ILE A 70 -7.41 -14.74 0.05
N VAL A 71 -7.42 -15.83 -0.73
CA VAL A 71 -6.45 -16.05 -1.80
C VAL A 71 -6.67 -15.03 -2.90
N ILE A 72 -5.65 -14.21 -3.16
CA ILE A 72 -5.68 -13.13 -4.15
C ILE A 72 -4.78 -13.38 -5.36
N LYS A 73 -3.84 -14.33 -5.26
CA LYS A 73 -2.94 -14.70 -6.36
C LYS A 73 -2.57 -16.16 -6.25
N ILE A 74 -2.56 -16.87 -7.38
CA ILE A 74 -2.10 -18.25 -7.48
C ILE A 74 -0.98 -18.28 -8.51
N THR A 75 0.14 -18.91 -8.14
CA THR A 75 1.26 -19.16 -9.02
C THR A 75 1.48 -20.66 -9.16
N ASP A 76 2.45 -21.05 -9.97
CA ASP A 76 2.90 -22.43 -10.10
C ASP A 76 3.61 -22.94 -8.83
N GLN A 77 4.27 -22.05 -8.08
CA GLN A 77 5.03 -22.39 -6.87
C GLN A 77 4.23 -22.24 -5.56
N GLY A 78 3.14 -21.48 -5.57
CA GLY A 78 2.46 -21.08 -4.34
C GLY A 78 1.24 -20.21 -4.56
N TYR A 79 0.81 -19.56 -3.49
CA TYR A 79 -0.31 -18.62 -3.53
C TYR A 79 -0.15 -17.52 -2.48
N VAL A 80 -0.82 -16.40 -2.72
CA VAL A 80 -0.82 -15.24 -1.82
C VAL A 80 -2.22 -15.07 -1.24
N THR A 81 -2.29 -14.85 0.07
CA THR A 81 -3.52 -14.47 0.77
C THR A 81 -3.46 -13.02 1.22
N SER A 82 -4.60 -12.34 1.20
CA SER A 82 -4.85 -11.12 1.96
C SER A 82 -5.35 -11.50 3.35
N HIS A 83 -4.72 -10.95 4.38
CA HIS A 83 -5.03 -11.22 5.78
C HIS A 83 -5.08 -9.88 6.54
N GLY A 84 -6.30 -9.35 6.75
CA GLY A 84 -6.47 -8.02 7.31
C GLY A 84 -5.88 -6.92 6.42
N ASP A 85 -4.80 -6.29 6.88
CA ASP A 85 -4.13 -5.16 6.22
C ASP A 85 -2.84 -5.54 5.47
N HIS A 86 -2.44 -6.81 5.47
CA HIS A 86 -1.22 -7.28 4.82
C HIS A 86 -1.42 -8.62 4.09
N TYR A 87 -0.32 -9.19 3.60
CA TYR A 87 -0.31 -10.40 2.80
C TYR A 87 0.58 -11.48 3.37
N HIS A 88 0.19 -12.74 3.14
CA HIS A 88 1.06 -13.89 3.32
C HIS A 88 1.26 -14.62 2.01
N TYR A 89 2.47 -15.13 1.82
CA TYR A 89 2.80 -16.03 0.74
C TYR A 89 2.97 -17.44 1.29
N TYR A 90 2.35 -18.42 0.65
CA TYR A 90 2.44 -19.84 1.00
C TYR A 90 2.95 -20.63 -0.20
N ASN A 91 3.85 -21.58 0.07
CA ASN A 91 4.31 -22.51 -0.96
C ASN A 91 3.32 -23.66 -1.13
N GLY A 92 3.24 -24.19 -2.35
CA GLY A 92 2.42 -25.35 -2.68
C GLY A 92 1.01 -24.98 -3.12
N LYS A 93 0.08 -25.91 -2.91
CA LYS A 93 -1.28 -25.80 -3.46
C LYS A 93 -2.20 -25.05 -2.51
N VAL A 94 -3.13 -24.30 -3.09
CA VAL A 94 -4.24 -23.69 -2.36
C VAL A 94 -5.08 -24.79 -1.68
N PRO A 95 -5.39 -24.65 -0.37
CA PRO A 95 -6.29 -25.57 0.34
C PRO A 95 -7.69 -25.62 -0.30
N TYR A 96 -8.35 -26.77 -0.20
CA TYR A 96 -9.67 -26.96 -0.82
C TYR A 96 -10.76 -26.05 -0.24
N ASP A 97 -10.63 -25.72 1.04
CA ASP A 97 -11.53 -24.89 1.84
C ASP A 97 -11.09 -23.41 1.88
N ALA A 98 -10.09 -23.02 1.07
CA ALA A 98 -9.65 -21.63 1.02
C ALA A 98 -10.71 -20.70 0.40
N ILE A 99 -10.81 -19.49 0.95
CA ILE A 99 -11.63 -18.42 0.37
C ILE A 99 -10.84 -17.79 -0.77
N ILE A 100 -11.44 -17.69 -1.95
CA ILE A 100 -10.78 -17.19 -3.16
C ILE A 100 -11.38 -15.84 -3.56
N SER A 101 -10.52 -14.90 -3.96
CA SER A 101 -10.94 -13.63 -4.56
C SER A 101 -11.77 -13.87 -5.82
N GLU A 102 -12.85 -13.12 -5.99
CA GLU A 102 -13.71 -13.18 -7.17
C GLU A 102 -12.96 -12.94 -8.48
N GLU A 103 -11.84 -12.22 -8.43
CA GLU A 103 -11.00 -11.92 -9.58
C GLU A 103 -10.29 -13.17 -10.16
N LEU A 104 -10.14 -14.22 -9.36
CA LEU A 104 -9.53 -15.48 -9.78
C LEU A 104 -10.55 -16.50 -10.32
N LEU A 105 -11.85 -16.20 -10.23
CA LEU A 105 -12.90 -17.08 -10.73
C LEU A 105 -12.97 -17.02 -12.26
N MET A 106 -12.90 -18.18 -12.90
CA MET A 106 -13.19 -18.30 -14.33
C MET A 106 -14.68 -18.05 -14.58
N LYS A 107 -14.98 -17.15 -15.51
CA LYS A 107 -16.35 -16.79 -15.92
C LYS A 107 -16.76 -17.51 -17.19
#